data_AF-A0A6M8VDU2-F1
#
_entry.id   AF-A0A6M8VDU2-F1
#
_cell.length_a   1.000
_cell.length_b   1.000
_cell.length_c   1.000
_cell.angle_alpha   90.00
_cell.angle_beta   90.00
_cell.angle_gamma   90.00
#
_symmetry.space_group_name_H-M   'P 1'
#
loop_
_entity.id
_entity.type
_entity.pdbx_description
1 polymer ?
#
loop_
_entity_poly.entity_id
_entity_poly.type
_entity_poly.pdbx_seq_one_letter_code
_entity_poly.pdbx_strand_id
1 'polypeptide(L)'
;MCKNKIKFNKNLYRKFNQLIISHIKTGPVVFLILSAFVSCSVLDDDCICSTEFRYCIVTVVDSLGIPADSLIVTIKDIDGDELDVQQDQYFTDEGKYTVLNDSFTHIMCACGTQQKIYFSATDGIRTANGEFMFNTDRCRCHINKVSGPDTLVLR
;
A
#
# COMPACT_ATOMS: atom_id res chain seq x y z
N MET A 1 2.28 3.95 -5.65
CA MET A 1 3.42 2.95 -5.66
C MET A 1 4.55 3.40 -4.72
N CYS A 2 5.06 2.56 -3.81
CA CYS A 2 6.13 2.91 -2.84
C CYS A 2 7.45 3.29 -3.53
N LYS A 3 7.51 4.50 -4.07
CA LYS A 3 8.72 5.10 -4.61
C LYS A 3 9.60 5.46 -3.42
N ASN A 4 10.43 4.51 -3.01
CA ASN A 4 11.67 4.83 -2.32
C ASN A 4 12.50 5.70 -3.27
N LYS A 5 12.29 7.03 -3.22
CA LYS A 5 13.27 7.98 -3.72
C LYS A 5 14.46 7.91 -2.76
N ILE A 6 15.30 6.91 -2.96
CA ILE A 6 16.67 6.94 -2.48
C ILE A 6 17.29 8.18 -3.14
N LYS A 7 17.35 9.29 -2.40
CA LYS A 7 18.14 10.45 -2.79
C LYS A 7 19.60 10.03 -2.69
N PHE A 8 20.16 9.53 -3.79
CA PHE A 8 21.59 9.34 -3.92
C PHE A 8 22.27 10.71 -3.77
N ASN A 9 22.91 10.92 -2.62
CA ASN A 9 23.65 12.14 -2.33
C ASN A 9 24.96 12.13 -3.13
N LYS A 10 24.96 12.76 -4.30
CA LYS A 10 26.14 12.89 -5.19
C LYS A 10 27.37 13.49 -4.50
N ASN A 11 27.20 14.23 -3.39
CA ASN A 11 28.33 14.82 -2.66
C ASN A 11 29.11 13.79 -1.81
N LEU A 12 28.48 12.67 -1.40
CA LEU A 12 29.18 11.61 -0.67
C LEU A 12 30.13 10.83 -1.60
N TYR A 13 29.71 10.62 -2.85
CA TYR A 13 30.50 9.93 -3.89
C TYR A 13 31.77 10.72 -4.28
N ARG A 14 31.67 12.05 -4.32
CA ARG A 14 32.81 12.92 -4.66
C ARG A 14 33.88 12.94 -3.56
N LYS A 15 33.49 12.87 -2.28
CA LYS A 15 34.44 12.78 -1.16
C LYS A 15 35.12 11.42 -1.10
N PHE A 16 34.43 10.33 -1.42
CA PHE A 16 35.04 9.00 -1.51
C PHE A 16 36.11 8.91 -2.61
N ASN A 17 35.87 9.51 -3.78
CA ASN A 17 36.84 9.51 -4.88
C ASN A 17 38.12 10.32 -4.60
N GLN A 18 38.06 11.36 -3.75
CA GLN A 18 39.26 12.12 -3.38
C GLN A 18 40.13 11.40 -2.35
N LEU A 19 39.57 10.52 -1.51
CA LEU A 19 40.35 9.75 -0.53
C LEU A 19 41.10 8.55 -1.14
N ILE A 20 40.68 8.05 -2.31
CA ILE A 20 41.29 6.87 -2.94
C ILE A 20 42.61 7.21 -3.67
N ILE A 21 42.84 8.47 -4.04
CA ILE A 21 43.96 8.84 -4.92
C ILE A 21 45.31 9.03 -4.17
N SER A 22 45.33 9.19 -2.84
CA SER A 22 46.58 9.53 -2.13
C SER A 22 47.40 8.36 -1.57
N HIS A 23 46.98 7.10 -1.73
CA HIS A 23 47.74 5.95 -1.21
C HIS A 23 47.86 4.81 -2.23
N ILE A 24 48.40 5.13 -3.41
CA ILE A 24 49.07 4.14 -4.28
C ILE A 24 50.52 4.07 -3.84
N LYS A 25 50.83 3.18 -2.90
CA LYS A 25 52.15 2.58 -2.68
C LYS A 25 52.03 1.62 -1.50
N THR A 26 51.93 0.32 -1.82
CA THR A 26 52.10 -0.89 -0.99
C THR A 26 50.84 -1.76 -0.85
N GLY A 27 50.96 -3.01 -1.33
CA GLY A 27 50.23 -4.18 -0.84
C GLY A 27 48.95 -4.58 -1.60
N PRO A 28 48.96 -5.69 -2.38
CA PRO A 28 47.77 -6.22 -3.05
C PRO A 28 46.88 -7.05 -2.09
N VAL A 29 46.78 -6.67 -0.82
CA VAL A 29 46.13 -7.51 0.23
C VAL A 29 44.84 -6.87 0.79
N VAL A 30 44.61 -5.57 0.56
CA VAL A 30 43.50 -4.85 1.22
C VAL A 30 42.17 -4.95 0.45
N PHE A 31 42.18 -5.34 -0.83
CA PHE A 31 40.97 -5.33 -1.66
C PHE A 31 40.00 -6.50 -1.39
N LEU A 32 40.44 -7.55 -0.71
CA LEU A 32 39.64 -8.77 -0.46
C LEU A 32 38.80 -8.74 0.83
N ILE A 33 39.00 -7.75 1.70
CA ILE A 33 38.31 -7.66 3.00
C ILE A 33 37.08 -6.72 2.94
N LEU A 34 36.98 -5.85 1.94
CA LEU A 34 35.89 -4.86 1.85
C LEU A 34 34.59 -5.38 1.20
N SER A 35 34.58 -6.56 0.58
CA SER A 35 33.39 -7.13 -0.07
C SER A 35 32.47 -7.91 0.89
N ALA A 36 32.88 -8.12 2.15
CA ALA A 36 32.14 -8.96 3.10
C ALA A 36 30.97 -8.28 3.83
N PHE A 37 30.77 -6.96 3.68
CA PHE A 37 29.76 -6.22 4.47
C PHE A 37 28.53 -5.76 3.68
N VAL A 38 28.35 -6.22 2.44
CA VAL A 38 27.14 -5.92 1.64
C VAL A 38 26.36 -7.19 1.38
N SER A 39 25.96 -7.87 2.44
CA SER A 39 24.83 -8.80 2.40
C SER A 39 23.94 -8.47 3.57
N CYS A 40 23.18 -7.37 3.43
CA CYS A 40 21.97 -7.17 4.19
C CYS A 40 20.96 -8.17 3.62
N SER A 41 20.98 -9.42 4.09
CA SER A 41 19.83 -10.29 3.88
C SER A 41 18.71 -9.67 4.71
N VAL A 42 17.68 -9.16 4.02
CA VAL A 42 16.40 -8.89 4.66
C VAL A 42 16.04 -10.18 5.39
N LEU A 43 15.83 -10.10 6.70
CA LEU A 43 15.26 -11.20 7.47
C LEU A 43 13.90 -11.48 6.84
N ASP A 44 13.84 -12.47 5.95
CA ASP A 44 12.58 -13.09 5.57
C ASP A 44 12.12 -13.82 6.84
N ASP A 45 11.19 -13.22 7.57
CA ASP A 45 10.42 -13.96 8.56
C ASP A 45 9.77 -15.14 7.82
N ASP A 46 9.92 -16.38 8.32
CA ASP A 46 9.25 -17.58 7.81
C ASP A 46 7.73 -17.45 7.98
N CYS A 47 7.10 -16.69 7.08
CA CYS A 47 5.68 -16.36 7.11
C CYS A 47 4.90 -17.34 6.24
N ILE A 48 3.97 -18.07 6.85
CA ILE A 48 2.98 -18.88 6.13
C ILE A 48 1.64 -18.15 6.21
N CYS A 49 1.13 -17.69 5.06
CA CYS A 49 -0.20 -17.11 4.98
C CYS A 49 -1.27 -18.20 5.10
N SER A 50 -2.37 -17.87 5.77
CA SER A 50 -3.57 -18.72 5.73
C SER A 50 -4.22 -18.65 4.34
N THR A 51 -5.14 -19.58 4.04
CA THR A 51 -5.96 -19.52 2.82
C THR A 51 -7.18 -18.60 2.98
N GLU A 52 -7.27 -17.85 4.08
CA GLU A 52 -8.30 -16.83 4.28
C GLU A 52 -8.09 -15.71 3.25
N PHE A 53 -9.18 -15.13 2.73
CA PHE A 53 -9.11 -13.95 1.87
C PHE A 53 -10.04 -12.88 2.42
N ARG A 54 -9.49 -11.70 2.75
CA ARG A 54 -10.22 -10.63 3.42
C ARG A 54 -10.63 -9.52 2.46
N TYR A 55 -11.78 -8.95 2.79
CA TYR A 55 -12.39 -7.83 2.11
C TYR A 55 -12.72 -6.74 3.13
N CYS A 56 -12.51 -5.49 2.74
CA CYS A 56 -13.08 -4.34 3.42
C CYS A 56 -14.28 -3.85 2.63
N ILE A 57 -15.46 -3.89 3.25
CA ILE A 57 -16.73 -3.53 2.64
C ILE A 57 -17.24 -2.25 3.30
N VAL A 58 -17.82 -1.35 2.51
CA VAL A 58 -18.56 -0.17 2.98
C VAL A 58 -20.01 -0.30 2.52
N THR A 59 -20.94 0.13 3.37
CA THR A 59 -22.35 0.25 3.01
C THR A 59 -22.62 1.67 2.51
N VAL A 60 -23.28 1.85 1.38
CA VAL A 60 -23.74 3.14 0.88
C VAL A 60 -25.26 3.18 0.98
N VAL A 61 -25.77 4.22 1.62
CA VAL A 61 -27.21 4.46 1.82
C VAL A 61 -27.60 5.84 1.32
N ASP A 62 -28.87 6.07 1.01
CA ASP A 62 -29.40 7.39 0.72
C ASP A 62 -29.65 8.22 1.99
N SER A 63 -30.22 9.42 1.83
CA SER A 63 -30.54 10.32 2.94
C SER A 63 -31.61 9.80 3.91
N LEU A 64 -32.37 8.77 3.52
CA LEU A 64 -33.37 8.09 4.33
C LEU A 64 -32.82 6.81 4.98
N GLY A 65 -31.56 6.45 4.70
CA GLY A 65 -30.92 5.23 5.20
C GLY A 65 -31.25 3.99 4.39
N ILE A 66 -31.82 4.14 3.19
CA ILE A 66 -32.11 3.03 2.29
C ILE A 66 -30.82 2.67 1.53
N PRO A 67 -30.42 1.39 1.43
CA PRO A 67 -29.26 0.97 0.65
C PRO A 67 -29.31 1.47 -0.80
N ALA A 68 -28.19 1.97 -1.30
CA ALA A 68 -28.05 2.49 -2.65
C ALA A 68 -27.21 1.54 -3.51
N ASP A 69 -27.85 0.90 -4.48
CA ASP A 69 -27.22 -0.07 -5.39
C ASP A 69 -26.82 0.52 -6.74
N SER A 70 -26.12 -0.29 -7.54
CA SER A 70 -25.75 0.01 -8.93
C SER A 70 -24.93 1.29 -9.12
N LEU A 71 -24.23 1.73 -8.07
CA LEU A 71 -23.32 2.87 -8.12
C LEU A 71 -22.05 2.55 -8.90
N ILE A 72 -21.55 3.54 -9.61
CA ILE A 72 -20.22 3.53 -10.24
C ILE A 72 -19.20 3.81 -9.15
N VAL A 73 -18.32 2.85 -8.88
CA VAL A 73 -17.29 2.94 -7.84
C VAL A 73 -15.95 3.35 -8.45
N THR A 74 -15.27 4.28 -7.78
CA THR A 74 -13.90 4.67 -8.08
C THR A 74 -13.09 4.66 -6.80
N ILE A 75 -11.92 4.01 -6.84
CA ILE A 75 -11.06 3.85 -5.68
C ILE A 75 -9.67 4.32 -6.06
N LYS A 76 -9.07 5.18 -5.24
CA LYS A 76 -7.78 5.79 -5.53
C LYS A 76 -6.82 5.66 -4.36
N ASP A 77 -5.55 5.51 -4.68
CA ASP A 77 -4.49 5.61 -3.69
C ASP A 77 -4.18 7.07 -3.33
N ILE A 78 -3.19 7.28 -2.45
CA ILE A 78 -2.77 8.60 -2.01
C ILE A 78 -2.14 9.46 -3.13
N ASP A 79 -1.58 8.83 -4.16
CA ASP A 79 -0.98 9.49 -5.31
C ASP A 79 -2.06 9.91 -6.35
N GLY A 80 -3.29 9.42 -6.16
CA GLY A 80 -4.42 9.65 -7.05
C GLY A 80 -4.56 8.60 -8.16
N ASP A 81 -3.74 7.55 -8.12
CA ASP A 81 -3.80 6.42 -9.05
C ASP A 81 -5.05 5.59 -8.76
N GLU A 82 -5.81 5.26 -9.79
CA GLU A 82 -7.02 4.44 -9.66
C GLU A 82 -6.64 2.97 -9.44
N LEU A 83 -7.33 2.34 -8.48
CA LEU A 83 -7.17 0.95 -8.13
C LEU A 83 -8.34 0.15 -8.71
N ASP A 84 -8.03 -0.84 -9.55
CA ASP A 84 -9.02 -1.73 -10.16
C ASP A 84 -9.49 -2.80 -9.15
N VAL A 85 -10.28 -2.36 -8.17
CA VAL A 85 -10.86 -3.25 -7.15
C VAL A 85 -12.14 -3.85 -7.69
N GLN A 86 -12.09 -5.13 -8.02
CA GLN A 86 -13.27 -5.88 -8.46
C GLN A 86 -14.38 -5.80 -7.41
N GLN A 87 -15.55 -5.33 -7.84
CA GLN A 87 -16.76 -5.35 -7.03
C GLN A 87 -17.36 -6.75 -7.11
N ASP A 88 -17.16 -7.54 -6.05
CA ASP A 88 -17.58 -8.93 -6.00
C ASP A 88 -19.10 -9.06 -5.92
N GLN A 89 -19.68 -9.84 -6.84
CA GLN A 89 -21.14 -10.07 -6.93
C GLN A 89 -21.66 -11.03 -5.84
N TYR A 90 -20.77 -11.63 -5.06
CA TYR A 90 -21.12 -12.59 -4.02
C TYR A 90 -21.66 -11.93 -2.74
N PHE A 91 -21.45 -10.63 -2.56
CA PHE A 91 -22.11 -9.88 -1.51
C PHE A 91 -23.55 -9.61 -1.96
N THR A 92 -24.47 -10.48 -1.54
CA THR A 92 -25.91 -10.38 -1.90
C THR A 92 -26.64 -9.26 -1.17
N ASP A 93 -25.96 -8.52 -0.31
CA ASP A 93 -26.56 -7.48 0.51
C ASP A 93 -26.52 -6.14 -0.23
N GLU A 94 -27.68 -5.52 -0.35
CA GLU A 94 -27.87 -4.22 -1.00
C GLU A 94 -26.97 -3.13 -0.38
N GLY A 95 -26.47 -2.25 -1.25
CA GLY A 95 -25.64 -1.09 -0.91
C GLY A 95 -24.22 -1.43 -0.47
N LYS A 96 -23.75 -2.67 -0.58
CA LYS A 96 -22.39 -3.05 -0.15
C LYS A 96 -21.38 -2.97 -1.30
N TYR A 97 -20.25 -2.33 -1.02
CA TYR A 97 -19.17 -2.12 -1.98
C TYR A 97 -17.81 -2.48 -1.38
N THR A 98 -16.96 -3.12 -2.18
CA THR A 98 -15.59 -3.44 -1.77
C THR A 98 -14.73 -2.20 -1.90
N VAL A 99 -14.15 -1.76 -0.78
CA VAL A 99 -13.17 -0.66 -0.74
C VAL A 99 -11.76 -1.17 -1.08
N LEU A 100 -11.40 -2.34 -0.55
CA LEU A 100 -10.10 -2.96 -0.78
C LEU A 100 -10.18 -4.45 -0.40
N ASN A 101 -9.27 -5.27 -0.92
CA ASN A 101 -9.14 -6.67 -0.54
C ASN A 101 -7.66 -7.10 -0.51
N ASP A 102 -7.39 -8.34 -0.12
CA ASP A 102 -6.04 -8.88 0.05
C ASP A 102 -5.17 -8.87 -1.24
N SER A 103 -5.77 -8.78 -2.43
CA SER A 103 -4.98 -8.64 -3.67
C SER A 103 -4.16 -7.34 -3.73
N PHE A 104 -4.49 -6.36 -2.89
CA PHE A 104 -3.82 -5.06 -2.80
C PHE A 104 -2.77 -4.98 -1.69
N THR A 105 -2.40 -6.06 -0.99
CA THR A 105 -1.32 -6.02 0.03
C THR A 105 0.02 -5.54 -0.54
N HIS A 106 0.24 -5.69 -1.84
CA HIS A 106 1.45 -5.26 -2.54
C HIS A 106 1.64 -3.73 -2.59
N ILE A 107 0.56 -2.93 -2.55
CA ILE A 107 0.67 -1.46 -2.58
C ILE A 107 1.11 -0.88 -1.23
N MET A 108 1.00 -1.67 -0.15
CA MET A 108 1.28 -1.28 1.22
C MET A 108 2.80 -1.28 1.50
N CYS A 109 3.38 -0.14 1.89
CA CYS A 109 4.85 0.04 1.89
C CYS A 109 5.61 -0.72 2.98
N ALA A 110 5.02 -0.91 4.16
CA ALA A 110 5.62 -1.65 5.26
C ALA A 110 4.54 -2.16 6.22
N CYS A 111 4.80 -3.27 6.92
CA CYS A 111 3.95 -3.75 8.00
C CYS A 111 3.68 -2.61 9.00
N GLY A 112 2.42 -2.42 9.37
CA GLY A 112 2.00 -1.41 10.36
C GLY A 112 1.93 0.04 9.85
N THR A 113 2.54 0.38 8.70
CA THR A 113 2.39 1.72 8.12
C THR A 113 1.02 1.85 7.50
N GLN A 114 0.25 2.83 7.96
CA GLN A 114 -1.07 3.12 7.43
C GLN A 114 -0.95 3.79 6.06
N GLN A 115 -1.76 3.33 5.11
CA GLN A 115 -1.95 3.92 3.79
C GLN A 115 -3.40 4.39 3.64
N LYS A 116 -3.53 5.60 3.10
CA LYS A 116 -4.82 6.19 2.82
C LYS A 116 -5.33 5.73 1.45
N ILE A 117 -6.60 5.34 1.43
CA ILE A 117 -7.37 4.99 0.24
C ILE A 117 -8.61 5.89 0.19
N TYR A 118 -8.88 6.45 -0.98
CA TYR A 118 -10.06 7.25 -1.24
C TYR A 118 -11.09 6.39 -1.97
N PHE A 119 -12.30 6.33 -1.44
CA PHE A 119 -13.44 5.66 -2.04
C PHE A 119 -14.45 6.69 -2.51
N SER A 120 -15.00 6.49 -3.71
CA SER A 120 -16.11 7.25 -4.26
C SER A 120 -17.11 6.31 -4.90
N ALA A 121 -18.40 6.54 -4.70
CA ALA A 121 -19.48 5.83 -5.36
C ALA A 121 -20.56 6.83 -5.83
N THR A 122 -20.97 6.76 -7.09
CA THR A 122 -21.90 7.73 -7.70
C THR A 122 -22.99 7.06 -8.53
N ASP A 123 -24.19 7.65 -8.53
CA ASP A 123 -25.29 7.32 -9.45
C ASP A 123 -25.33 8.25 -10.68
N GLY A 124 -24.30 9.08 -10.87
CA GLY A 124 -24.22 10.11 -11.91
C GLY A 124 -24.79 11.47 -11.50
N ILE A 125 -25.52 11.56 -10.39
CA ILE A 125 -26.09 12.81 -9.85
C ILE A 125 -25.54 13.10 -8.46
N ARG A 126 -25.58 12.09 -7.58
CA ARG A 126 -25.14 12.12 -6.19
C ARG A 126 -23.86 11.32 -6.02
N THR A 127 -23.08 11.66 -5.00
CA THR A 127 -21.81 10.98 -4.73
C THR A 127 -21.62 10.74 -3.23
N ALA A 128 -21.28 9.50 -2.88
CA ALA A 128 -20.79 9.12 -1.58
C ALA A 128 -19.25 9.06 -1.62
N ASN A 129 -18.57 9.73 -0.68
CA ASN A 129 -17.10 9.72 -0.60
C ASN A 129 -16.66 9.31 0.80
N GLY A 130 -15.56 8.55 0.89
CA GLY A 130 -14.96 8.14 2.15
C GLY A 130 -13.45 8.03 2.08
N GLU A 131 -12.79 8.37 3.19
CA GLU A 131 -11.36 8.11 3.38
C GLU A 131 -11.18 6.91 4.31
N PHE A 132 -10.31 5.99 3.90
CA PHE A 132 -10.01 4.78 4.63
C PHE A 132 -8.51 4.68 4.87
N MET A 133 -8.12 4.19 6.04
CA MET A 133 -6.73 3.90 6.37
C MET A 133 -6.58 2.40 6.50
N PHE A 134 -5.63 1.84 5.75
CA PHE A 134 -5.32 0.42 5.76
C PHE A 134 -3.88 0.18 6.17
N ASN A 135 -3.61 -0.97 6.76
CA ASN A 135 -2.26 -1.51 6.85
C ASN A 135 -2.29 -2.99 6.47
N THR A 136 -1.15 -3.65 6.66
CA THR A 136 -1.05 -5.11 6.54
C THR A 136 -0.63 -5.71 7.87
N ASP A 137 -0.92 -7.00 8.04
CA ASP A 137 -0.30 -7.80 9.09
C ASP A 137 1.23 -7.90 8.91
N ARG A 138 1.91 -8.51 9.87
CA ARG A 138 3.37 -8.69 9.85
C ARG A 138 3.88 -9.38 8.59
N CYS A 139 3.13 -10.37 8.11
CA CYS A 139 3.51 -11.20 6.98
C CYS A 139 3.03 -10.66 5.63
N ARG A 140 2.34 -9.52 5.63
CA ARG A 140 1.69 -8.92 4.46
C ARG A 140 0.70 -9.85 3.75
N CYS A 141 0.10 -10.78 4.49
CA CYS A 141 -0.88 -11.73 3.97
C CYS A 141 -2.23 -11.07 3.81
N HIS A 142 -2.65 -10.31 4.84
CA HIS A 142 -3.97 -9.72 4.88
C HIS A 142 -3.93 -8.20 5.04
N ILE A 143 -4.88 -7.52 4.39
CA ILE A 143 -5.17 -6.13 4.70
C ILE A 143 -5.92 -6.02 6.03
N ASN A 144 -5.70 -4.93 6.76
CA ASN A 144 -6.55 -4.57 7.89
C ASN A 144 -7.02 -3.12 7.75
N LYS A 145 -8.34 -2.91 7.91
CA LYS A 145 -8.91 -1.57 8.06
C LYS A 145 -8.49 -1.02 9.42
N VAL A 146 -7.79 0.10 9.42
CA VAL A 146 -7.37 0.81 10.63
C VAL A 146 -8.36 1.91 10.99
N SER A 147 -8.87 2.63 9.99
CA SER A 147 -9.94 3.61 10.18
C SER A 147 -10.74 3.83 8.90
N GLY A 148 -11.92 4.42 9.04
CA GLY A 148 -12.82 4.76 7.94
C GLY A 148 -14.26 4.43 8.30
N PRO A 149 -15.26 5.02 7.63
CA PRO A 149 -16.65 4.77 7.91
C PRO A 149 -17.06 3.34 7.52
N ASP A 150 -18.03 2.77 8.23
CA ASP A 150 -18.69 1.52 7.80
C ASP A 150 -19.89 1.81 6.90
N THR A 151 -20.44 3.03 6.99
CA THR A 151 -21.57 3.50 6.18
C THR A 151 -21.29 4.89 5.63
N LEU A 152 -21.58 5.09 4.35
CA LEU A 152 -21.54 6.37 3.66
C LEU A 152 -22.93 6.77 3.19
N VAL A 153 -23.21 8.07 3.22
CA VAL A 153 -24.48 8.61 2.73
C VAL A 153 -24.29 9.23 1.36
N LEU A 154 -25.06 8.75 0.38
CA LEU A 154 -25.14 9.25 -0.98
C LEU A 154 -25.88 10.60 -0.99
N ARG A 155 -25.20 11.66 -1.41
CA ARG A 155 -25.72 13.04 -1.40
C ARG A 155 -25.36 13.82 -2.66
#